data_AF-A0A450ZCG5-F1
#
_entry.id   AF-A0A450ZCG5-F1
#
_cell.length_a   1.000
_cell.length_b   1.000
_cell.length_c   1.000
_cell.angle_alpha   90.00
_cell.angle_beta   90.00
_cell.angle_gamma   90.00
#
_symmetry.space_group_name_H-M   'P 1'
#
loop_
_entity.id
_entity.type
_entity.pdbx_description
1 polymer ?
#
loop_
_entity_poly.entity_id
_entity_poly.type
_entity_poly.pdbx_seq_one_letter_code
_entity_poly.pdbx_strand_id
1 'polypeptide(L)'
;MSVNHSAKEFVNEMVHTNGIESVWAVLKRGYNGVYHHMSVKHLPRYVSEFTFRLNQGNVKIHTMVRIASMVKRDVWETAYL
;
A
#
# COMPACT_ATOMS: atom_id res chain seq x y z
N MET A 1 1.93 -0.12 -25.46
CA MET A 1 2.51 -1.31 -24.82
C MET A 1 1.51 -1.81 -23.78
N SER A 2 1.07 -3.06 -23.84
CA SER A 2 -0.02 -3.61 -23.01
C SER A 2 0.21 -5.11 -22.81
N VAL A 3 -0.11 -5.65 -21.63
CA VAL A 3 0.01 -7.08 -21.30
C VAL A 3 -1.35 -7.75 -21.44
N ASN A 4 -1.44 -8.83 -22.23
CA ASN A 4 -2.69 -9.55 -22.43
C ASN A 4 -2.83 -10.77 -21.50
N HIS A 5 -3.45 -10.55 -20.34
CA HIS A 5 -3.69 -11.59 -19.35
C HIS A 5 -4.60 -12.73 -19.86
N SER A 6 -5.48 -12.48 -20.84
CA SER A 6 -6.34 -13.52 -21.42
C SER A 6 -5.56 -14.55 -22.26
N ALA A 7 -4.42 -14.12 -22.81
CA ALA A 7 -3.48 -14.98 -23.52
C ALA A 7 -2.47 -15.67 -22.59
N LYS A 8 -2.63 -15.55 -21.27
CA LYS A 8 -1.64 -15.98 -20.25
C LYS A 8 -0.28 -15.28 -20.41
N GLU A 9 -0.27 -14.07 -20.94
CA GLU A 9 0.90 -13.19 -20.96
C GLU A 9 0.94 -12.41 -19.64
N PHE A 10 2.05 -12.51 -18.90
CA PHE A 10 2.23 -11.86 -17.59
C PHE A 10 3.34 -10.82 -17.59
N VAL A 11 4.19 -10.81 -18.63
CA VAL A 11 5.31 -9.88 -18.80
C VAL A 11 5.47 -9.61 -20.29
N ASN A 12 5.54 -8.34 -20.66
CA ASN A 12 5.95 -7.89 -21.98
C ASN A 12 7.13 -6.94 -21.81
N GLU A 13 8.36 -7.44 -21.98
CA GLU A 13 9.61 -6.73 -21.70
C GLU A 13 9.61 -6.09 -20.29
N MET A 14 9.64 -4.75 -20.18
CA MET A 14 9.58 -4.02 -18.91
C MET A 14 8.14 -3.67 -18.45
N VAL A 15 7.11 -4.03 -19.22
CA VAL A 15 5.71 -3.73 -18.87
C VAL A 15 5.08 -4.95 -18.22
N HIS A 16 4.71 -4.79 -16.95
CA HIS A 16 3.97 -5.76 -16.16
C HIS A 16 3.14 -5.07 -15.08
N THR A 17 2.01 -5.67 -14.68
CA THR A 17 1.12 -5.16 -13.62
C THR A 17 1.32 -5.86 -12.27
N ASN A 18 2.21 -6.85 -12.21
CA ASN A 18 2.50 -7.67 -11.01
C ASN A 18 2.75 -6.83 -9.73
N GLY A 19 3.43 -5.69 -9.87
CA GLY A 19 3.70 -4.79 -8.73
C GLY A 19 2.42 -4.24 -8.11
N ILE A 20 1.56 -3.61 -8.91
CA ILE A 20 0.31 -3.02 -8.41
C ILE A 20 -0.69 -4.11 -7.96
N GLU A 21 -0.73 -5.25 -8.64
CA GLU A 21 -1.54 -6.40 -8.22
C GLU A 21 -1.13 -6.93 -6.83
N SER A 22 0.18 -6.98 -6.55
CA SER A 22 0.70 -7.37 -5.24
C SER A 22 0.25 -6.40 -4.13
N VAL A 23 0.26 -5.09 -4.39
CA VAL A 23 -0.24 -4.07 -3.46
C VAL A 23 -1.70 -4.36 -3.08
N TRP A 24 -2.57 -4.57 -4.07
CA TRP A 24 -3.99 -4.84 -3.83
C TRP A 24 -4.25 -6.20 -3.17
N ALA A 25 -3.43 -7.20 -3.47
CA ALA A 25 -3.52 -8.51 -2.83
C ALA A 25 -3.24 -8.41 -1.32
N VAL A 26 -2.21 -7.63 -0.92
CA VAL A 26 -1.87 -7.41 0.49
C VAL A 26 -2.96 -6.60 1.19
N LEU A 27 -3.47 -5.53 0.59
CA LEU A 27 -4.55 -4.71 1.16
C LEU A 27 -5.81 -5.55 1.45
N LYS A 28 -6.25 -6.38 0.49
CA LYS A 28 -7.42 -7.25 0.65
C LYS A 28 -7.24 -8.28 1.77
N ARG A 29 -6.05 -8.85 1.92
CA ARG A 29 -5.73 -9.74 3.05
C ARG A 29 -5.80 -8.99 4.38
N GLY A 30 -5.30 -7.76 4.41
CA GLY A 30 -5.42 -6.86 5.56
C GLY A 30 -6.86 -6.58 5.96
N TYR A 31 -7.72 -6.25 4.99
CA TYR A 31 -9.14 -6.04 5.21
C TYR A 31 -9.81 -7.27 5.86
N ASN A 32 -9.59 -8.46 5.29
CA ASN A 32 -10.22 -9.68 5.78
C ASN A 32 -9.66 -10.15 7.14
N GLY A 33 -8.34 -10.00 7.37
CA GLY A 33 -7.66 -10.61 8.51
C GLY A 33 -7.27 -9.68 9.66
N VAL A 34 -6.97 -8.41 9.38
CA VAL A 34 -6.48 -7.46 10.40
C VAL A 34 -7.60 -6.55 10.90
N TYR A 35 -8.36 -5.95 9.99
CA TYR A 35 -9.36 -4.94 10.36
C TYR A 35 -10.76 -5.51 10.52
N HIS A 36 -11.08 -6.62 9.85
CA HIS A 36 -12.42 -7.24 9.71
C HIS A 36 -13.52 -6.32 9.16
N HIS A 37 -13.41 -5.00 9.35
CA HIS A 37 -14.26 -3.94 8.85
C HIS A 37 -13.43 -2.65 8.73
N MET A 38 -13.51 -1.97 7.57
CA MET A 38 -12.91 -0.66 7.35
C MET A 38 -14.01 0.38 7.15
N SER A 39 -14.01 1.43 7.97
CA SER A 39 -14.92 2.56 7.76
C SER A 39 -14.44 3.42 6.59
N VAL A 40 -15.37 3.83 5.72
CA VAL A 40 -15.12 4.76 4.60
C VAL A 40 -14.42 6.03 5.07
N LYS A 41 -14.80 6.54 6.26
CA LYS A 41 -14.19 7.74 6.86
C LYS A 41 -12.68 7.63 7.07
N HIS A 42 -12.16 6.41 7.28
CA HIS A 42 -10.75 6.18 7.60
C HIS A 42 -10.01 5.44 6.47
N LEU A 43 -10.62 5.26 5.29
CA LEU A 43 -9.98 4.66 4.12
C LEU A 43 -8.59 5.23 3.81
N PRO A 44 -8.38 6.57 3.83
CA PRO A 44 -7.05 7.15 3.59
C PRO A 44 -6.00 6.65 4.57
N ARG A 45 -6.35 6.51 5.86
CA ARG A 45 -5.43 6.03 6.90
C ARG A 45 -5.01 4.59 6.67
N TYR A 46 -5.96 3.71 6.35
CA TYR A 46 -5.64 2.31 6.04
C TYR A 46 -4.70 2.22 4.83
N VAL A 47 -4.99 2.96 3.75
CA VAL A 47 -4.13 2.97 2.55
C VAL A 47 -2.74 3.52 2.88
N SER A 48 -2.65 4.65 3.58
CA SER A 48 -1.38 5.27 4.01
C SER A 48 -0.53 4.32 4.84
N GLU A 49 -1.14 3.54 5.72
CA GLU A 49 -0.45 2.52 6.52
C GLU A 49 0.13 1.40 5.64
N PHE A 50 -0.64 0.86 4.69
CA PHE A 50 -0.12 -0.15 3.75
C PHE A 50 1.01 0.41 2.88
N THR A 51 0.88 1.64 2.40
CA THR A 51 1.93 2.36 1.69
C THR A 51 3.18 2.51 2.54
N PHE A 52 3.06 2.83 3.83
CA PHE A 52 4.18 2.88 4.75
C PHE A 52 4.85 1.51 4.91
N ARG A 53 4.08 0.45 5.16
CA ARG A 53 4.60 -0.92 5.33
C ARG A 53 5.39 -1.38 4.10
N LEU A 54 4.87 -1.16 2.89
CA LEU A 54 5.51 -1.60 1.65
C LEU A 54 6.77 -0.80 1.31
N ASN A 55 6.76 0.52 1.53
CA ASN A 55 7.90 1.36 1.19
C ASN A 55 9.03 1.31 2.24
N GLN A 56 8.68 1.09 3.50
CA GLN A 56 9.62 1.19 4.62
C GLN A 56 9.91 -0.16 5.27
N GLY A 57 9.25 -1.25 4.87
CA GLY A 57 9.30 -2.56 5.54
C GLY A 57 10.68 -3.21 5.62
N ASN A 58 11.64 -2.80 4.79
CA ASN A 58 13.02 -3.29 4.79
C ASN A 58 13.90 -2.73 5.93
N VAL A 59 13.37 -1.84 6.77
CA VAL A 59 14.06 -1.31 7.96
C VAL A 59 15.40 -0.63 7.64
N LYS A 60 15.57 -0.09 6.42
CA LYS A 60 16.78 0.66 6.05
C LYS A 60 16.96 1.94 6.88
N ILE A 61 15.85 2.58 7.22
CA ILE A 61 15.83 3.77 8.07
C ILE A 61 15.64 3.33 9.53
N HIS A 62 16.29 4.01 10.46
CA HIS A 62 16.15 3.73 11.90
C HIS A 62 14.67 3.73 12.32
N THR A 63 14.28 2.73 13.13
CA THR A 63 12.88 2.43 13.46
C THR A 63 12.11 3.65 13.96
N MET A 64 12.70 4.44 14.86
CA MET A 64 12.04 5.63 15.40
C MET A 64 11.77 6.70 14.34
N VAL A 65 12.70 6.88 13.40
CA VAL A 65 12.54 7.84 12.30
C VAL A 65 11.43 7.41 11.36
N ARG A 66 11.32 6.10 11.09
CA ARG A 66 10.24 5.53 10.28
C ARG A 66 8.87 5.73 10.94
N ILE A 67 8.74 5.39 12.22
CA ILE A 67 7.49 5.56 12.96
C ILE A 67 7.08 7.04 12.98
N ALA A 68 8.04 7.95 13.24
CA ALA A 68 7.78 9.38 13.20
C ALA A 68 7.27 9.84 11.82
N SER A 69 7.79 9.29 10.72
CA SER A 69 7.33 9.63 9.36
C SER A 69 5.89 9.21 9.06
N MET A 70 5.43 8.11 9.66
CA MET A 70 4.04 7.62 9.53
C MET A 70 3.09 8.54 10.30
N VAL A 71 3.40 8.81 11.57
CA VAL A 71 2.59 9.69 12.43
C VAL A 71 2.53 11.10 11.86
N LYS A 72 3.65 11.62 11.34
CA LYS A 72 3.69 12.94 10.70
C LYS A 72 2.66 12.99 9.58
N ARG A 73 2.68 12.05 8.62
CA ARG A 73 1.74 12.04 7.48
C ARG A 73 0.28 12.10 7.90
N ASP A 74 -0.10 11.30 8.89
CA ASP A 74 -1.46 11.26 9.41
C ASP A 74 -1.92 12.61 10.00
N VAL A 75 -1.01 13.35 10.64
CA VAL A 75 -1.31 14.67 11.22
C VAL A 75 -1.45 15.73 10.13
N TRP A 76 -0.54 15.76 9.16
CA TRP A 76 -0.60 16.72 8.05
C TRP A 76 -1.85 16.52 7.19
N GLU A 77 -2.29 15.28 6.96
CA GLU A 77 -3.50 15.00 6.18
C GLU A 77 -4.78 15.44 6.92
N THR A 78 -4.79 15.40 8.25
CA THR A 78 -5.93 15.89 9.05
C THR A 78 -5.96 17.38 9.29
N ALA A 79 -4.82 18.06 9.18
CA ALA A 79 -4.71 19.49 9.48
C ALA A 79 -5.02 20.39 8.28
N TYR A 80 -5.10 19.81 7.07
CA TYR A 80 -5.30 20.53 5.81
C TYR A 80 -6.52 20.01 4.99
N LEU A 81 -7.44 19.29 5.66
CA LEU A 81 -8.78 18.95 5.20
C LEU A 81 -9.81 19.53 6.18
#